data_AF-A0A348WRZ9-F1
#
_entry.id   AF-A0A348WRZ9-F1
#
_cell.length_a   1.000
_cell.length_b   1.000
_cell.length_c   1.000
_cell.angle_alpha   90.00
_cell.angle_beta   90.00
_cell.angle_gamma   90.00
#
_symmetry.space_group_name_H-M   'P 1'
#
loop_
_entity.id
_entity.type
_entity.pdbx_description
1 polymer ?
#
loop_
_entity_poly.entity_id
_entity_poly.type
_entity_poly.pdbx_seq_one_letter_code
_entity_poly.pdbx_strand_id
1 'polypeptide(L)'
;MKKKTIIIISICIAVAIGITILCICLFGGKLNKHIKYIDKSMQQVKSIDTTLSVTDTEILVYQYIKEVDLMEDNSAVITTNNRTLGSSYELGNSIHTEKQENINRNDLFKMCLEKKYFSDYLIEDGVLTFDVSKENISKVFNTENFEITNDATFTFTFKNKQLVSMNCVFQTLSLKNVNIDVTYQY
;
A
#
# COMPACT_ATOMS: atom_id res chain seq x y z
N MET A 1 16.07 2.04 33.02
CA MET A 1 17.11 2.11 31.97
C MET A 1 16.49 1.94 30.58
N LYS A 2 16.60 2.98 29.74
CA LYS A 2 16.66 3.01 28.25
C LYS A 2 15.90 1.94 27.40
N LYS A 3 14.65 1.58 27.72
CA LYS A 3 13.78 0.70 26.90
C LYS A 3 12.88 1.42 25.89
N LYS A 4 12.87 2.76 25.86
CA LYS A 4 11.70 3.51 25.38
C LYS A 4 11.81 4.12 23.97
N THR A 5 12.89 3.89 23.21
CA THR A 5 13.08 4.54 21.89
C THR A 5 13.71 3.64 20.81
N ILE A 6 14.23 2.46 21.18
CA ILE A 6 15.05 1.63 20.27
C ILE A 6 14.19 0.73 19.36
N ILE A 7 12.94 0.45 19.76
CA ILE A 7 11.87 -0.16 18.94
C ILE A 7 11.13 0.88 18.07
N ILE A 8 11.21 2.17 18.40
CA ILE A 8 10.43 3.27 17.77
C ILE A 8 10.79 3.51 16.28
N ILE A 9 11.80 2.82 15.75
CA ILE A 9 12.61 3.26 14.61
C ILE A 9 13.05 2.14 13.66
N SER A 10 13.42 0.95 14.15
CA SER A 10 13.79 -0.16 13.22
C SER A 10 12.62 -0.50 12.28
N ILE A 11 11.46 -0.17 12.81
CA ILE A 11 10.17 -0.21 12.23
C ILE A 11 9.77 1.28 12.02
N CYS A 12 10.20 1.96 10.95
CA CYS A 12 9.41 3.07 10.40
C CYS A 12 8.45 2.63 9.25
N ILE A 13 8.07 1.37 8.96
CA ILE A 13 8.53 0.00 9.28
C ILE A 13 8.79 -0.69 7.98
N ALA A 14 10.07 -0.87 7.69
CA ALA A 14 10.52 -0.86 6.32
C ALA A 14 9.94 0.42 5.67
N VAL A 15 10.56 1.56 5.98
CA VAL A 15 10.01 2.93 5.95
C VAL A 15 9.37 3.34 4.63
N ALA A 16 8.04 3.42 4.63
CA ALA A 16 7.28 3.63 3.41
C ALA A 16 7.78 2.69 2.30
N ILE A 17 8.03 1.41 2.55
CA ILE A 17 8.64 0.49 1.58
C ILE A 17 7.53 -0.20 0.77
N GLY A 18 7.32 0.13 -0.50
CA GLY A 18 7.93 1.19 -1.32
C GLY A 18 7.21 2.54 -1.22
N ILE A 19 7.90 3.68 -1.37
CA ILE A 19 7.32 5.05 -1.19
C ILE A 19 6.17 5.31 -2.18
N THR A 20 6.14 4.51 -3.21
CA THR A 20 5.13 4.28 -4.22
C THR A 20 5.74 3.06 -4.85
N ILE A 21 5.08 1.92 -4.89
CA ILE A 21 4.85 1.31 -6.19
C ILE A 21 6.06 1.57 -7.15
N LEU A 22 7.21 0.84 -7.04
CA LEU A 22 8.32 0.85 -8.05
C LEU A 22 8.63 -0.52 -8.74
N CYS A 23 8.72 -0.54 -10.09
CA CYS A 23 7.97 -1.41 -11.06
C CYS A 23 8.63 -2.73 -11.42
N ILE A 24 7.84 -3.81 -11.54
CA ILE A 24 7.74 -4.78 -12.67
C ILE A 24 6.92 -6.01 -12.22
N CYS A 25 6.03 -6.50 -13.09
CA CYS A 25 5.33 -7.79 -12.90
C CYS A 25 5.90 -8.87 -13.84
N LEU A 26 5.93 -10.12 -13.36
CA LEU A 26 6.01 -11.34 -14.18
C LEU A 26 4.80 -12.23 -13.82
N PHE A 27 4.23 -12.96 -14.80
CA PHE A 27 2.80 -13.33 -14.83
C PHE A 27 2.45 -14.81 -14.65
N GLY A 28 1.24 -15.09 -14.12
CA GLY A 28 0.46 -16.34 -14.34
C GLY A 28 -0.97 -16.40 -13.75
N GLY A 29 -2.00 -16.70 -14.57
CA GLY A 29 -3.29 -17.32 -14.14
C GLY A 29 -4.62 -16.52 -14.19
N LYS A 30 -5.72 -17.13 -13.70
CA LYS A 30 -7.16 -16.70 -13.74
C LYS A 30 -7.47 -15.24 -13.31
N LEU A 31 -6.53 -14.53 -12.69
CA LEU A 31 -6.64 -13.12 -12.30
C LEU A 31 -6.49 -12.13 -13.47
N ASN A 32 -6.11 -12.61 -14.67
CA ASN A 32 -5.84 -11.80 -15.86
C ASN A 32 -6.90 -10.74 -16.22
N LYS A 33 -8.19 -10.99 -15.97
CA LYS A 33 -9.26 -10.01 -16.26
C LYS A 33 -9.20 -8.81 -15.30
N HIS A 34 -9.02 -9.06 -14.01
CA HIS A 34 -8.92 -7.99 -13.01
C HIS A 34 -7.60 -7.23 -13.14
N ILE A 35 -6.52 -7.92 -13.48
CA ILE A 35 -5.23 -7.29 -13.81
C ILE A 35 -5.40 -6.31 -14.98
N LYS A 36 -6.07 -6.69 -16.07
CA LYS A 36 -6.38 -5.76 -17.18
C LYS A 36 -7.20 -4.55 -16.72
N TYR A 37 -8.08 -4.71 -15.74
CA TYR A 37 -8.82 -3.59 -15.17
C TYR A 37 -7.93 -2.68 -14.35
N ILE A 38 -6.99 -3.24 -13.57
CA ILE A 38 -5.97 -2.47 -12.85
C ILE A 38 -5.09 -1.69 -13.84
N ASP A 39 -4.56 -2.34 -14.88
CA ASP A 39 -3.71 -1.67 -15.87
C ASP A 39 -4.44 -0.50 -16.55
N LYS A 40 -5.67 -0.73 -17.02
CA LYS A 40 -6.51 0.31 -17.62
C LYS A 40 -6.82 1.44 -16.64
N SER A 41 -7.04 1.09 -15.37
CA SER A 41 -7.31 2.05 -14.30
C SER A 41 -6.14 3.02 -14.12
N MET A 42 -4.91 2.50 -14.07
CA MET A 42 -3.72 3.34 -13.89
C MET A 42 -3.47 4.31 -15.05
N GLN A 43 -3.94 3.98 -16.26
CA GLN A 43 -3.87 4.90 -17.41
C GLN A 43 -4.89 6.04 -17.34
N GLN A 44 -5.96 5.90 -16.54
CA GLN A 44 -7.09 6.83 -16.52
C GLN A 44 -7.22 7.60 -15.21
N VAL A 45 -6.59 7.11 -14.14
CA VAL A 45 -6.68 7.71 -12.81
C VAL A 45 -6.11 9.13 -12.82
N LYS A 46 -6.78 10.04 -12.11
CA LYS A 46 -6.39 11.44 -11.93
C LYS A 46 -5.79 11.69 -10.55
N SER A 47 -6.26 10.99 -9.52
CA SER A 47 -5.71 11.14 -8.18
C SER A 47 -5.67 9.80 -7.44
N ILE A 48 -4.62 9.61 -6.63
CA ILE A 48 -4.40 8.43 -5.81
C ILE A 48 -4.11 8.87 -4.39
N ASP A 49 -4.97 8.47 -3.45
CA ASP A 49 -4.76 8.73 -2.03
C ASP A 49 -4.41 7.42 -1.34
N THR A 50 -3.30 7.41 -0.59
CA THR A 50 -2.81 6.28 0.17
C THR A 50 -2.73 6.66 1.64
N THR A 51 -3.27 5.83 2.52
CA THR A 51 -3.10 5.93 3.96
C THR A 51 -2.61 4.59 4.51
N LEU A 52 -1.38 4.58 5.01
CA LEU A 52 -0.88 3.48 5.84
C LEU A 52 -1.00 3.91 7.30
N SER A 53 -1.66 3.10 8.12
CA SER A 53 -1.83 3.32 9.55
C SER A 53 -1.27 2.14 10.34
N VAL A 54 -0.50 2.44 11.38
CA VAL A 54 0.04 1.44 12.31
C VAL A 54 -0.54 1.71 13.69
N THR A 55 -1.24 0.72 14.23
CA THR A 55 -1.81 0.77 15.58
C THR A 55 -1.08 -0.21 16.49
N ASP A 56 -0.85 0.24 17.73
CA ASP A 56 -0.43 -0.60 18.83
C ASP A 56 -1.65 -0.80 19.71
N THR A 57 -2.25 -1.99 19.68
CA THR A 57 -3.63 -2.24 20.12
C THR A 57 -4.63 -1.33 19.37
N GLU A 58 -5.21 -0.33 20.04
CA GLU A 58 -6.14 0.65 19.46
C GLU A 58 -5.51 2.04 19.26
N ILE A 59 -4.26 2.23 19.69
CA ILE A 59 -3.59 3.53 19.66
C ILE A 59 -2.84 3.68 18.33
N LEU A 60 -3.17 4.73 17.57
CA LEU A 60 -2.42 5.11 16.36
C LEU A 60 -1.01 5.57 16.76
N VAL A 61 0.01 4.82 16.36
CA VAL A 61 1.41 5.11 16.68
C VAL A 61 2.18 5.68 15.50
N TYR A 62 1.73 5.39 14.27
CA TYR A 62 2.30 5.92 13.04
C TYR A 62 1.26 5.97 11.93
N GLN A 63 1.31 6.99 11.09
CA GLN A 63 0.50 7.12 9.88
C GLN A 63 1.33 7.76 8.76
N TYR A 64 1.26 7.17 7.57
CA TYR A 64 1.82 7.70 6.33
C TYR A 64 0.65 7.99 5.38
N ILE A 65 0.52 9.24 4.96
CA ILE A 65 -0.46 9.66 3.96
C ILE A 65 0.32 10.10 2.72
N LYS A 66 -0.09 9.62 1.54
CA LYS A 66 0.44 10.06 0.26
C LYS A 66 -0.69 10.35 -0.70
N GLU A 67 -0.71 11.55 -1.23
CA GLU A 67 -1.64 12.05 -2.22
C GLU A 67 -0.85 12.27 -3.52
N VAL A 68 -1.34 11.72 -4.62
CA VAL A 68 -0.72 11.85 -5.95
C VAL A 68 -1.75 12.39 -6.92
N ASP A 69 -1.60 13.65 -7.31
CA ASP A 69 -2.45 14.29 -8.32
C ASP A 69 -1.74 14.30 -9.67
N LEU A 70 -2.33 13.63 -10.65
CA LEU A 70 -1.80 13.46 -12.00
C LEU A 70 -2.30 14.58 -12.91
N MET A 71 -1.37 15.29 -13.51
CA MET A 71 -1.62 16.44 -14.35
C MET A 71 -1.77 16.05 -15.83
N GLU A 72 -2.36 16.94 -16.63
CA GLU A 72 -2.55 16.72 -18.08
C GLU A 72 -1.23 16.67 -18.86
N ASP A 73 -0.19 17.34 -18.37
CA ASP A 73 1.15 17.36 -18.96
C ASP A 73 1.99 16.10 -18.64
N ASN A 74 1.37 15.07 -18.08
CA ASN A 74 2.01 13.83 -17.63
C ASN A 74 3.01 14.03 -16.47
N SER A 75 2.87 15.12 -15.72
CA SER A 75 3.51 15.31 -14.41
C SER A 75 2.58 14.88 -13.26
N ALA A 76 3.11 14.83 -12.04
CA ALA A 76 2.31 14.67 -10.83
C ALA A 76 2.76 15.63 -9.73
N VAL A 77 1.82 16.06 -8.91
CA VAL A 77 2.09 16.66 -7.60
C VAL A 77 1.93 15.56 -6.55
N ILE A 78 2.95 15.38 -5.72
CA ILE A 78 2.97 14.35 -4.69
C ILE A 78 3.08 15.04 -3.34
N THR A 79 2.07 14.87 -2.49
CA THR A 79 2.09 15.33 -1.10
C THR A 79 2.20 14.13 -0.18
N THR A 80 3.19 14.14 0.71
CA THR A 80 3.41 13.12 1.73
C THR A 80 3.28 13.73 3.11
N ASN A 81 2.47 13.13 3.99
CA ASN A 81 2.34 13.51 5.38
C ASN A 81 2.66 12.31 6.29
N ASN A 82 3.76 12.42 7.03
CA ASN A 82 4.15 11.46 8.05
C ASN A 82 3.67 11.94 9.41
N ARG A 83 2.97 11.07 10.13
CA ARG A 83 2.52 11.32 11.50
C ARG A 83 3.04 10.25 12.43
N THR A 84 3.74 10.65 13.48
CA THR A 84 4.36 9.71 14.43
C THR A 84 4.00 10.11 15.85
N LEU A 85 3.66 9.13 16.69
CA LEU A 85 3.36 9.37 18.09
C LEU A 85 4.62 9.76 18.84
N GLY A 86 4.65 11.02 19.30
CA GLY A 86 5.77 11.59 20.03
C GLY A 86 5.73 11.24 21.53
N SER A 87 6.80 11.61 22.24
CA SER A 87 6.86 11.46 23.70
C SER A 87 5.85 12.33 24.47
N SER A 88 5.24 13.31 23.80
CA SER A 88 4.13 14.13 24.32
C SER A 88 2.77 13.44 24.24
N TYR A 89 2.70 12.21 23.71
CA TYR A 89 1.45 11.49 23.40
C TYR A 89 0.58 12.17 22.33
N GLU A 90 1.16 13.11 21.57
CA GLU A 90 0.55 13.73 20.41
C GLU A 90 1.21 13.21 19.12
N LEU A 91 0.44 13.20 18.02
CA LEU A 91 0.97 12.88 16.69
C LEU A 91 1.64 14.12 16.10
N GLY A 92 2.96 14.14 16.06
CA GLY A 92 3.70 15.14 15.29
C GLY A 92 3.48 14.92 13.80
N ASN A 93 3.48 15.97 13.00
CA ASN A 93 3.30 15.92 11.55
C ASN A 93 4.55 16.40 10.80
N SER A 94 4.81 15.80 9.63
CA SER A 94 5.84 16.24 8.69
C SER A 94 5.28 16.11 7.29
N ILE A 95 5.04 17.26 6.65
CA ILE A 95 4.45 17.35 5.32
C ILE A 95 5.54 17.74 4.32
N HIS A 96 5.60 17.01 3.21
CA HIS A 96 6.47 17.28 2.08
C HIS A 96 5.65 17.27 0.79
N THR A 97 5.90 18.22 -0.10
CA THR A 97 5.26 18.28 -1.42
C THR A 97 6.33 18.42 -2.49
N GLU A 98 6.24 17.61 -3.53
CA GLU A 98 7.14 17.63 -4.68
C GLU A 98 6.37 17.53 -6.00
N LYS A 99 7.00 18.00 -7.09
CA LYS A 99 6.51 17.78 -8.46
C LYS A 99 7.42 16.76 -9.14
N GLN A 100 6.83 15.74 -9.74
CA GLN A 100 7.53 14.75 -10.53
C GLN A 100 7.11 14.85 -11.99
N GLU A 101 8.07 15.07 -12.88
CA GLU A 101 7.86 15.13 -14.33
C GLU A 101 7.94 13.74 -14.97
N ASN A 102 7.31 13.59 -16.14
CA ASN A 102 7.39 12.38 -16.96
C ASN A 102 6.98 11.10 -16.22
N ILE A 103 5.82 11.14 -15.57
CA ILE A 103 5.26 9.97 -14.87
C ILE A 103 5.02 8.84 -15.88
N ASN A 104 5.61 7.69 -15.62
CA ASN A 104 5.22 6.47 -16.28
C ASN A 104 3.98 5.91 -15.58
N ARG A 105 2.84 5.89 -16.25
CA ARG A 105 1.55 5.45 -15.67
C ARG A 105 1.56 3.98 -15.23
N ASN A 106 2.39 3.13 -15.86
CA ASN A 106 2.60 1.75 -15.40
C ASN A 106 3.28 1.73 -14.04
N ASP A 107 3.92 2.84 -13.66
CA ASP A 107 4.55 3.00 -12.37
C ASP A 107 3.58 3.27 -11.21
N LEU A 108 2.27 3.22 -11.44
CA LEU A 108 1.24 3.53 -10.44
C LEU A 108 0.60 2.28 -9.79
N PHE A 109 0.87 1.04 -10.25
CA PHE A 109 0.48 -0.21 -9.56
C PHE A 109 1.46 -1.38 -9.75
N LYS A 110 2.01 -1.99 -8.67
CA LYS A 110 3.15 -2.96 -8.77
C LYS A 110 3.21 -4.05 -7.72
N MET A 111 2.04 -4.49 -7.29
CA MET A 111 2.01 -5.72 -6.52
C MET A 111 2.14 -6.93 -7.46
N CYS A 112 2.89 -7.93 -7.05
CA CYS A 112 3.03 -9.17 -7.80
C CYS A 112 1.78 -10.03 -7.61
N LEU A 113 0.89 -10.01 -8.60
CA LEU A 113 -0.39 -10.72 -8.58
C LEU A 113 -0.32 -12.12 -9.22
N GLU A 114 0.68 -12.92 -8.86
CA GLU A 114 0.81 -14.31 -9.33
C GLU A 114 0.05 -15.31 -8.46
N LYS A 115 -0.74 -16.19 -9.08
CA LYS A 115 -1.59 -17.17 -8.37
C LYS A 115 -0.83 -17.98 -7.29
N LYS A 116 0.44 -18.31 -7.53
CA LYS A 116 1.26 -19.12 -6.61
C LYS A 116 1.51 -18.46 -5.25
N TYR A 117 1.27 -17.16 -5.12
CA TYR A 117 1.43 -16.40 -3.87
C TYR A 117 0.14 -16.22 -3.07
N PHE A 118 -0.99 -16.75 -3.58
CA PHE A 118 -2.31 -16.64 -2.95
C PHE A 118 -2.85 -18.02 -2.60
N SER A 119 -3.34 -18.17 -1.38
CA SER A 119 -3.91 -19.43 -0.89
C SER A 119 -5.32 -19.63 -1.47
N ASP A 120 -6.18 -18.62 -1.27
CA ASP A 120 -7.59 -18.57 -1.67
C ASP A 120 -7.96 -17.16 -2.14
N TYR A 121 -8.92 -17.05 -3.07
CA TYR A 121 -9.49 -15.77 -3.48
C TYR A 121 -11.00 -15.88 -3.70
N LEU A 122 -11.73 -14.85 -3.30
CA LEU A 122 -13.17 -14.67 -3.48
C LEU A 122 -13.42 -13.45 -4.38
N ILE A 123 -14.40 -13.57 -5.26
CA ILE A 123 -14.87 -12.46 -6.09
C ILE A 123 -16.38 -12.37 -5.97
N GLU A 124 -16.88 -11.31 -5.35
CA GLU A 124 -18.32 -11.06 -5.15
C GLU A 124 -18.60 -9.57 -5.32
N ASP A 125 -19.64 -9.22 -6.09
CA ASP A 125 -20.10 -7.84 -6.29
C ASP A 125 -19.01 -6.81 -6.65
N GLY A 126 -18.03 -7.24 -7.46
CA GLY A 126 -16.91 -6.38 -7.88
C GLY A 126 -15.82 -6.21 -6.82
N VAL A 127 -15.88 -6.96 -5.72
CA VAL A 127 -14.87 -7.02 -4.68
C VAL A 127 -14.07 -8.32 -4.83
N LEU A 128 -12.75 -8.19 -5.01
CA LEU A 128 -11.80 -9.30 -5.00
C LEU A 128 -11.10 -9.31 -3.65
N THR A 129 -11.27 -10.40 -2.89
CA THR A 129 -10.60 -10.60 -1.60
C THR A 129 -9.68 -11.81 -1.71
N PHE A 130 -8.46 -11.71 -1.18
CA PHE A 130 -7.50 -12.82 -1.18
C PHE A 130 -6.51 -12.71 -0.04
N ASP A 131 -6.01 -13.87 0.41
CA ASP A 131 -5.01 -13.96 1.46
C ASP A 131 -3.63 -14.31 0.89
N VAL A 132 -2.60 -13.73 1.51
CA VAL A 132 -1.19 -13.93 1.20
C VAL A 132 -0.50 -14.43 2.45
N SER A 133 0.18 -15.58 2.35
CA SER A 133 0.89 -16.12 3.50
C SER A 133 2.06 -15.22 3.92
N LYS A 134 2.42 -15.23 5.20
CA LYS A 134 3.57 -14.45 5.71
C LYS A 134 4.89 -14.74 5.00
N GLU A 135 5.06 -15.93 4.43
CA GLU A 135 6.25 -16.31 3.66
C GLU A 135 6.28 -15.67 2.26
N ASN A 136 5.12 -15.31 1.72
CA ASN A 136 4.96 -14.78 0.36
C ASN A 136 4.76 -13.26 0.31
N ILE A 137 4.50 -12.60 1.44
CA ILE A 137 4.17 -11.18 1.47
C ILE A 137 5.26 -10.29 0.87
N SER A 138 6.53 -10.64 1.09
CA SER A 138 7.70 -9.98 0.50
C SER A 138 7.69 -10.06 -1.03
N LYS A 139 7.19 -11.16 -1.60
CA LYS A 139 7.04 -11.34 -3.05
C LYS A 139 5.89 -10.51 -3.61
N VAL A 140 4.76 -10.45 -2.89
CA VAL A 140 3.59 -9.66 -3.33
C VAL A 140 3.89 -8.18 -3.32
N PHE A 141 4.56 -7.66 -2.28
CA PHE A 141 4.98 -6.25 -2.22
C PHE A 141 6.30 -5.96 -2.95
N ASN A 142 6.93 -6.95 -3.61
CA ASN A 142 8.23 -6.79 -4.25
C ASN A 142 9.28 -6.13 -3.34
N THR A 143 9.29 -6.52 -2.07
CA THR A 143 10.12 -5.92 -1.03
C THR A 143 11.01 -7.00 -0.40
N GLU A 144 12.32 -6.78 -0.42
CA GLU A 144 13.27 -7.67 0.24
C GLU A 144 13.16 -7.56 1.77
N ASN A 145 13.28 -8.70 2.46
CA ASN A 145 13.32 -8.78 3.93
C ASN A 145 12.09 -8.18 4.64
N PHE A 146 10.92 -8.21 3.99
CA PHE A 146 9.65 -7.86 4.62
C PHE A 146 9.02 -9.08 5.29
N GLU A 147 8.85 -9.00 6.59
CA GLU A 147 8.35 -10.08 7.43
C GLU A 147 7.17 -9.62 8.27
N ILE A 148 6.17 -10.49 8.39
CA ILE A 148 4.93 -10.27 9.15
C ILE A 148 4.67 -11.49 10.05
N THR A 149 3.86 -11.30 11.08
CA THR A 149 3.57 -12.35 12.07
C THR A 149 2.54 -13.37 11.56
N ASN A 150 1.50 -12.86 10.90
CA ASN A 150 0.36 -13.61 10.38
C ASN A 150 0.17 -13.34 8.89
N ASP A 151 -0.68 -14.11 8.23
CA ASP A 151 -1.04 -13.89 6.84
C ASP A 151 -1.69 -12.51 6.65
N ALA A 152 -1.51 -11.93 5.47
CA ALA A 152 -2.08 -10.65 5.10
C ALA A 152 -3.34 -10.85 4.24
N THR A 153 -4.37 -10.06 4.51
CA THR A 153 -5.60 -10.05 3.71
C THR A 153 -5.64 -8.81 2.83
N PHE A 154 -5.95 -9.00 1.55
CA PHE A 154 -6.10 -7.95 0.56
C PHE A 154 -7.54 -7.89 0.05
N THR A 155 -8.05 -6.68 -0.14
CA THR A 155 -9.37 -6.42 -0.72
C THR A 155 -9.27 -5.37 -1.81
N PHE A 156 -9.63 -5.71 -3.04
CA PHE A 156 -9.70 -4.77 -4.16
C PHE A 156 -11.15 -4.55 -4.55
N THR A 157 -11.56 -3.29 -4.64
CA THR A 157 -12.91 -2.95 -5.08
C THR A 157 -12.86 -2.40 -6.49
N PHE A 158 -13.69 -2.97 -7.37
CA PHE A 158 -13.86 -2.53 -8.74
C PHE A 158 -15.28 -1.98 -8.95
N LYS A 159 -15.39 -0.80 -9.56
CA LYS A 159 -16.65 -0.24 -10.05
C LYS A 159 -16.51 0.09 -11.52
N ASN A 160 -17.49 -0.26 -12.35
CA ASN A 160 -17.46 0.01 -13.79
C ASN A 160 -16.15 -0.45 -14.49
N LYS A 161 -15.57 -1.58 -14.05
CA LYS A 161 -14.29 -2.13 -14.54
C LYS A 161 -13.07 -1.24 -14.24
N GLN A 162 -13.17 -0.35 -13.27
CA GLN A 162 -12.09 0.48 -12.72
C GLN A 162 -11.79 0.06 -11.29
N LEU A 163 -10.52 0.01 -10.90
CA LEU A 163 -10.09 -0.19 -9.52
C LEU A 163 -10.38 1.09 -8.73
N VAL A 164 -11.29 1.07 -7.77
CA VAL A 164 -11.65 2.28 -6.99
C VAL A 164 -10.98 2.30 -5.62
N SER A 165 -10.68 1.12 -5.06
CA SER A 165 -9.91 1.04 -3.82
C SER A 165 -9.16 -0.27 -3.68
N MET A 166 -8.11 -0.21 -2.87
CA MET A 166 -7.37 -1.35 -2.35
C MET A 166 -7.23 -1.20 -0.84
N ASN A 167 -7.40 -2.31 -0.12
CA ASN A 167 -7.12 -2.42 1.30
C ASN A 167 -6.18 -3.60 1.55
N CYS A 168 -5.24 -3.46 2.48
CA CYS A 168 -4.40 -4.55 2.97
C CYS A 168 -4.24 -4.45 4.49
N VAL A 169 -4.46 -5.57 5.19
CA VAL A 169 -4.32 -5.68 6.64
C VAL A 169 -3.38 -6.82 7.02
N PHE A 170 -2.46 -6.55 7.94
CA PHE A 170 -1.54 -7.55 8.50
C PHE A 170 -1.00 -7.11 9.86
N GLN A 171 -0.26 -7.99 10.55
CA GLN A 171 0.41 -7.68 11.81
C GLN A 171 1.94 -7.82 11.68
N THR A 172 2.67 -6.82 12.17
CA THR A 172 4.14 -6.85 12.19
C THR A 172 4.68 -7.88 13.20
N LEU A 173 5.95 -8.25 13.09
CA LEU A 173 6.67 -9.06 14.10
C LEU A 173 6.64 -8.46 15.51
N SER A 174 6.46 -7.15 15.61
CA SER A 174 6.29 -6.43 16.89
C SER A 174 4.85 -6.40 17.41
N LEU A 175 3.95 -7.19 16.81
CA LEU A 175 2.52 -7.30 17.14
C LEU A 175 1.70 -6.02 16.91
N LYS A 176 2.24 -5.03 16.19
CA LYS A 176 1.49 -3.85 15.74
C LYS A 176 0.65 -4.20 14.52
N ASN A 177 -0.61 -3.74 14.50
CA ASN A 177 -1.51 -3.92 13.37
C ASN A 177 -1.23 -2.85 12.32
N VAL A 178 -1.23 -3.25 11.06
CA VAL A 178 -1.03 -2.35 9.91
C VAL A 178 -2.26 -2.43 9.01
N ASN A 179 -2.74 -1.26 8.59
CA ASN A 179 -3.78 -1.12 7.60
C ASN A 179 -3.27 -0.18 6.48
N ILE A 180 -3.37 -0.62 5.23
CA ILE A 180 -3.02 0.17 4.05
C ILE A 180 -4.29 0.35 3.22
N ASP A 181 -4.78 1.58 3.14
CA ASP A 181 -5.90 1.98 2.30
C ASP A 181 -5.40 2.79 1.10
N VAL A 182 -5.88 2.46 -0.09
CA VAL A 182 -5.63 3.24 -1.30
C VAL A 182 -6.95 3.50 -2.01
N THR A 183 -7.20 4.74 -2.40
CA THR A 183 -8.37 5.15 -3.20
C THR A 183 -7.93 5.78 -4.50
N TYR A 184 -8.65 5.48 -5.58
CA TYR A 184 -8.36 5.95 -6.93
C TYR A 184 -9.53 6.79 -7.47
N GLN A 185 -9.23 7.99 -7.95
CA GLN A 185 -10.21 8.94 -8.48
C GLN A 185 -9.98 9.18 -9.98
N TYR A 186 -11.05 9.27 -10.77
CA TYR A 186 -11.02 9.26 -12.26
C TYR A 186 -11.60 10.52 -12.89
#